data_AF-A0AAU8TFH8-F1
#
_entry.id   AF-A0AAU8TFH8-F1
#
_cell.length_a   1.000
_cell.length_b   1.000
_cell.length_c   1.000
_cell.angle_alpha   90.00
_cell.angle_beta   90.00
_cell.angle_gamma   90.00
#
_symmetry.space_group_name_H-M   'P 1'
#
loop_
_entity.id
_entity.type
_entity.pdbx_description
1 polymer ?
#
loop_
_entity_poly.entity_id
_entity_poly.type
_entity_poly.pdbx_seq_one_letter_code
_entity_poly.pdbx_strand_id
1 'polypeptide(L)'
;MVPLRFSSKTKNQLQHYVYALVDPRDNKIFYVGKASANNRAYDHLNAEFEETAKHLRIQAIRQAGAEPIVEILRYGLETKEACFEIEAAIIDTLGLENLTNKVRGHGVERGRQTAAQVERLYGSEPVDVSDIKESLMLFFVNQSYSPTMSEIEVYDCVRQFWSGVGTARRSRDESNHLPYPTALGIADGVVVRAYSIAEWFPAGTTLSTRGQVSGDARWEFVGQLLSDHPLVGKRLVRDGSEVKATQQGYRYIN
;
A
#
# COMPACT_ATOMS: atom_id res chain seq x y z
N MET A 1 -37.35 -1.66 -4.99
CA MET A 1 -36.88 -2.78 -4.14
C MET A 1 -36.89 -2.28 -2.70
N VAL A 2 -37.41 -3.04 -1.73
CA VAL A 2 -37.40 -2.61 -0.31
C VAL A 2 -35.95 -2.64 0.19
N PRO A 3 -35.42 -1.58 0.82
CA PRO A 3 -34.06 -1.61 1.34
C PRO A 3 -33.96 -2.70 2.41
N LEU A 4 -33.07 -3.67 2.16
CA LEU A 4 -32.76 -4.72 3.13
C LEU A 4 -32.24 -4.08 4.41
N ARG A 5 -32.76 -4.52 5.56
CA ARG A 5 -32.42 -4.01 6.89
C ARG A 5 -32.39 -5.15 7.88
N PHE A 6 -31.47 -5.09 8.83
CA PHE A 6 -31.45 -6.01 9.96
C PHE A 6 -32.60 -5.71 10.92
N SER A 7 -33.20 -6.78 11.44
CA SER A 7 -34.15 -6.68 12.56
C SER A 7 -33.45 -6.19 13.83
N SER A 8 -34.22 -5.65 14.79
CA SER A 8 -33.66 -5.25 16.10
C SER A 8 -32.99 -6.41 16.83
N LYS A 9 -33.56 -7.62 16.76
CA LYS A 9 -32.98 -8.83 17.35
C LYS A 9 -31.63 -9.17 16.70
N THR A 10 -31.54 -9.07 15.38
CA THR A 10 -30.29 -9.29 14.65
C THR A 10 -29.24 -8.25 15.02
N LYS A 11 -29.60 -6.95 15.07
CA LYS A 11 -28.66 -5.89 15.47
C LYS A 11 -28.06 -6.14 16.85
N ASN A 12 -28.88 -6.54 17.81
CA ASN A 12 -28.40 -6.87 19.16
C ASN A 12 -27.38 -8.03 19.15
N GLN A 13 -27.60 -9.04 18.31
CA GLN A 13 -26.66 -10.16 18.17
C GLN A 13 -25.39 -9.79 17.40
N LEU A 14 -25.48 -8.84 16.45
CA LEU A 14 -24.34 -8.41 15.66
C LEU A 14 -23.27 -7.71 16.49
N GLN A 15 -23.66 -6.95 17.53
CA GLN A 15 -22.74 -6.11 18.32
C GLN A 15 -21.79 -5.31 17.41
N HIS A 16 -20.48 -5.52 17.49
CA HIS A 16 -19.55 -5.09 16.44
C HIS A 16 -19.33 -6.20 15.42
N TYR A 17 -19.32 -5.83 14.15
CA TYR A 17 -19.20 -6.79 13.05
C TYR A 17 -18.43 -6.23 11.86
N VAL A 18 -17.81 -7.14 11.12
CA VAL A 18 -17.12 -6.91 9.84
C VAL A 18 -17.95 -7.54 8.73
N TYR A 19 -18.11 -6.83 7.62
CA TYR A 19 -18.90 -7.24 6.47
C TYR A 19 -18.12 -6.99 5.16
N ALA A 20 -18.54 -7.69 4.11
CA ALA A 20 -18.09 -7.49 2.74
C ALA A 20 -19.26 -7.08 1.85
N LEU A 21 -18.94 -6.32 0.79
CA LEU A 21 -19.80 -6.20 -0.38
C LEU A 21 -19.21 -7.05 -1.51
N VAL A 22 -20.04 -7.92 -2.08
CA VAL A 22 -19.65 -8.91 -3.09
C VAL A 22 -20.35 -8.61 -4.41
N ASP A 23 -19.58 -8.67 -5.50
CA ASP A 23 -20.11 -8.58 -6.84
C ASP A 23 -20.60 -9.97 -7.28
N PRO A 24 -21.91 -10.18 -7.47
CA PRO A 24 -22.44 -11.52 -7.78
C PRO A 24 -22.07 -12.01 -9.19
N ARG A 25 -21.49 -11.15 -10.04
CA ARG A 25 -21.12 -11.51 -11.42
C ARG A 25 -19.83 -12.34 -11.48
N ASP A 26 -18.94 -12.12 -10.52
CA ASP A 26 -17.65 -12.82 -10.40
C ASP A 26 -17.38 -13.39 -8.99
N ASN A 27 -18.33 -13.21 -8.06
CA ASN A 27 -18.25 -13.58 -6.65
C ASN A 27 -17.03 -12.98 -5.92
N LYS A 28 -16.52 -11.83 -6.37
CA LYS A 28 -15.40 -11.16 -5.71
C LYS A 28 -15.87 -10.14 -4.68
N ILE A 29 -15.21 -10.16 -3.52
CA ILE A 29 -15.33 -9.08 -2.54
C ILE A 29 -14.68 -7.83 -3.14
N PHE A 30 -15.43 -6.75 -3.26
CA PHE A 30 -14.92 -5.47 -3.76
C PHE A 30 -14.90 -4.37 -2.69
N TYR A 31 -15.41 -4.65 -1.49
CA TYR A 31 -15.34 -3.73 -0.36
C TYR A 31 -15.41 -4.50 0.95
N VAL A 32 -14.60 -4.09 1.92
CA VAL A 32 -14.64 -4.60 3.29
C VAL A 32 -14.92 -3.44 4.22
N GLY A 33 -15.82 -3.63 5.18
CA GLY A 33 -16.13 -2.59 6.14
C GLY A 33 -16.51 -3.15 7.50
N LYS A 34 -16.50 -2.26 8.48
CA LYS A 34 -16.98 -2.53 9.85
C LYS A 34 -18.17 -1.69 10.25
N ALA A 35 -18.88 -2.18 11.25
CA ALA A 35 -20.02 -1.50 11.86
C ALA A 35 -20.22 -1.94 13.32
N SER A 36 -20.94 -1.11 14.07
CA SER A 36 -21.61 -1.50 15.31
C SER A 36 -23.03 -1.99 14.99
N ALA A 37 -23.83 -2.31 16.01
CA ALA A 37 -25.17 -2.91 15.93
C ALA A 37 -26.22 -2.07 15.15
N ASN A 38 -26.01 -1.89 13.85
CA ASN A 38 -26.77 -1.01 12.96
C ASN A 38 -26.83 -1.58 11.53
N ASN A 39 -27.47 -0.85 10.61
CA ASN A 39 -27.68 -1.25 9.23
C ASN A 39 -26.59 -0.80 8.26
N ARG A 40 -25.44 -0.31 8.74
CA ARG A 40 -24.41 0.33 7.91
C ARG A 40 -24.00 -0.50 6.69
N ALA A 41 -23.95 -1.83 6.82
CA ALA A 41 -23.64 -2.72 5.69
C ALA A 41 -24.64 -2.58 4.53
N TYR A 42 -25.94 -2.47 4.82
CA TYR A 42 -26.98 -2.22 3.81
C TYR A 42 -27.09 -0.74 3.44
N ASP A 43 -26.89 0.17 4.39
CA ASP A 43 -26.97 1.60 4.12
C ASP A 43 -25.92 2.03 3.07
N HIS A 44 -24.75 1.37 3.03
CA HIS A 44 -23.73 1.58 2.01
C HIS A 44 -24.14 1.20 0.58
N LEU A 45 -25.20 0.41 0.39
CA LEU A 45 -25.76 0.14 -0.93
C LEU A 45 -26.65 1.28 -1.45
N ASN A 46 -27.08 2.17 -0.56
CA ASN A 46 -28.09 3.20 -0.85
C ASN A 46 -27.54 4.63 -0.85
N ALA A 47 -26.25 4.83 -0.61
CA ALA A 47 -25.65 6.16 -0.60
C ALA A 47 -25.51 6.69 -2.04
N GLU A 48 -26.54 7.41 -2.50
CA GLU A 48 -26.67 7.94 -3.88
C GLU A 48 -25.81 9.20 -4.15
N PHE A 49 -25.12 9.74 -3.14
CA PHE A 49 -24.61 11.12 -3.19
C PHE A 49 -23.09 11.30 -3.18
N GLU A 50 -22.29 10.23 -3.33
CA GLU A 50 -20.83 10.38 -3.46
C GLU A 50 -20.28 9.62 -4.67
N GLU A 51 -19.53 10.29 -5.55
CA GLU A 51 -18.75 9.63 -6.61
C GLU A 51 -17.49 8.97 -6.02
N THR A 52 -17.66 7.84 -5.33
CA THR A 52 -16.54 7.01 -4.87
C THR A 52 -16.42 5.76 -5.72
N ALA A 53 -15.22 5.16 -5.76
CA ALA A 53 -14.97 3.89 -6.45
C ALA A 53 -15.97 2.80 -6.05
N LYS A 54 -16.37 2.76 -4.78
CA LYS A 54 -17.40 1.86 -4.25
C LYS A 54 -18.77 2.09 -4.91
N HIS A 55 -19.23 3.35 -4.99
CA HIS A 55 -20.53 3.67 -5.59
C HIS A 55 -20.54 3.41 -7.10
N LEU A 56 -19.45 3.73 -7.80
CA LEU A 56 -19.28 3.40 -9.22
C LEU A 56 -19.38 1.88 -9.45
N ARG A 57 -18.75 1.06 -8.59
CA ARG A 57 -18.84 -0.41 -8.69
C ARG A 57 -20.27 -0.90 -8.44
N ILE A 58 -20.96 -0.38 -7.43
CA ILE A 58 -22.37 -0.70 -7.14
C ILE A 58 -23.27 -0.36 -8.33
N GLN A 59 -23.11 0.83 -8.91
CA GLN A 59 -23.88 1.26 -10.08
C GLN A 59 -23.61 0.35 -11.29
N ALA A 60 -22.36 -0.04 -11.54
CA ALA A 60 -21.99 -0.95 -12.62
C ALA A 60 -22.60 -2.35 -12.44
N ILE A 61 -22.75 -2.84 -11.19
CA ILE A 61 -23.45 -4.10 -10.89
C ILE A 61 -24.94 -3.98 -11.21
N ARG A 62 -25.58 -2.90 -10.75
CA ARG A 62 -27.00 -2.62 -10.99
C ARG A 62 -27.35 -2.43 -12.46
N GLN A 63 -26.49 -1.74 -13.21
CA GLN A 63 -26.65 -1.58 -14.67
C GLN A 63 -26.58 -2.91 -15.42
N ALA A 64 -25.88 -3.91 -14.88
CA ALA A 64 -25.83 -5.27 -15.43
C ALA A 64 -27.04 -6.13 -14.98
N GLY A 65 -28.04 -5.57 -14.30
CA GLY A 65 -29.23 -6.27 -13.85
C GLY A 65 -29.05 -7.12 -12.58
N ALA A 66 -27.94 -6.94 -11.86
CA ALA A 66 -27.65 -7.64 -10.61
C ALA A 66 -27.67 -6.69 -9.40
N GLU A 67 -27.66 -7.23 -8.17
CA GLU A 67 -27.58 -6.42 -6.94
C GLU A 67 -26.36 -6.89 -6.11
N PRO A 68 -25.53 -5.98 -5.57
CA PRO A 68 -24.42 -6.37 -4.70
C PRO A 68 -24.90 -7.14 -3.47
N ILE A 69 -24.15 -8.17 -3.07
CA ILE A 69 -24.48 -9.00 -1.91
C ILE A 69 -23.77 -8.44 -0.68
N VAL A 70 -24.48 -8.35 0.45
CA VAL A 70 -23.90 -8.04 1.76
C VAL A 70 -23.61 -9.36 2.49
N GLU A 71 -22.35 -9.60 2.80
CA GLU A 71 -21.92 -10.75 3.58
C GLU A 71 -21.37 -10.32 4.95
N ILE A 72 -21.74 -11.04 6.00
CA ILE A 72 -21.18 -10.83 7.35
C ILE A 72 -19.98 -11.76 7.52
N LEU A 73 -18.77 -11.19 7.60
CA LEU A 73 -17.53 -11.95 7.72
C LEU A 73 -17.27 -12.39 9.18
N ARG A 74 -17.61 -11.50 10.13
CA ARG A 74 -17.52 -11.78 11.57
C ARG A 74 -18.48 -10.88 12.33
N TYR A 75 -19.13 -11.39 13.36
CA TYR A 75 -20.07 -10.63 14.20
C TYR A 75 -19.99 -11.06 15.66
N GLY A 76 -20.67 -10.31 16.54
CA GLY A 76 -20.67 -10.58 17.98
C GLY A 76 -19.33 -10.20 18.63
N LEU A 77 -18.62 -9.24 18.03
CA LEU A 77 -17.36 -8.76 18.59
C LEU A 77 -17.66 -7.80 19.74
N GLU A 78 -17.08 -8.10 20.90
CA GLU A 78 -17.29 -7.33 22.12
C GLU A 78 -16.76 -5.91 21.98
N THR A 79 -15.57 -5.77 21.39
CA THR A 79 -14.86 -4.51 21.28
C THR A 79 -14.80 -3.99 19.85
N LYS A 80 -14.75 -2.67 19.74
CA LYS A 80 -14.58 -1.99 18.45
C LYS A 80 -13.18 -2.25 17.88
N GLU A 81 -12.20 -2.39 18.76
CA GLU A 81 -10.79 -2.64 18.46
C GLU A 81 -10.60 -4.01 17.79
N ALA A 82 -11.27 -5.06 18.28
CA ALA A 82 -11.24 -6.37 17.62
C ALA A 82 -11.79 -6.29 16.18
N CYS A 83 -12.84 -5.48 15.98
CA CYS A 83 -13.41 -5.24 14.66
C CYS A 83 -12.43 -4.49 13.74
N PHE A 84 -11.60 -3.60 14.29
CA PHE A 84 -10.57 -2.88 13.54
C PHE A 84 -9.45 -3.80 13.07
N GLU A 85 -8.92 -4.66 13.95
CA GLU A 85 -7.85 -5.60 13.61
C GLU A 85 -8.33 -6.64 12.57
N ILE A 86 -9.56 -7.13 12.70
CA ILE A 86 -10.14 -8.10 11.74
C ILE A 86 -10.38 -7.44 10.38
N GLU A 87 -10.92 -6.21 10.34
CA GLU A 87 -11.10 -5.47 9.09
C GLU A 87 -9.75 -5.25 8.38
N ALA A 88 -8.73 -4.80 9.12
CA ALA A 88 -7.39 -4.57 8.58
C ALA A 88 -6.79 -5.86 8.01
N ALA A 89 -6.84 -6.97 8.77
CA ALA A 89 -6.30 -8.26 8.33
C ALA A 89 -6.98 -8.79 7.06
N ILE A 90 -8.30 -8.60 6.91
CA ILE A 90 -9.04 -9.03 5.72
C ILE A 90 -8.67 -8.14 4.52
N ILE A 91 -8.62 -6.81 4.70
CA ILE A 91 -8.20 -5.88 3.65
C ILE A 91 -6.79 -6.23 3.16
N ASP A 92 -5.87 -6.50 4.07
CA ASP A 92 -4.51 -6.87 3.73
C ASP A 92 -4.39 -8.25 3.07
N THR A 93 -5.29 -9.18 3.41
CA THR A 93 -5.38 -10.50 2.76
C THR A 93 -5.87 -10.37 1.31
N LEU A 94 -6.83 -9.50 1.06
CA LEU A 94 -7.39 -9.28 -0.28
C LEU A 94 -6.50 -8.35 -1.13
N GLY A 95 -5.72 -7.47 -0.50
CA GLY A 95 -4.98 -6.40 -1.16
C GLY A 95 -5.88 -5.20 -1.43
N LEU A 96 -5.41 -3.99 -1.08
CA LEU A 96 -6.21 -2.76 -1.24
C LEU A 96 -6.51 -2.48 -2.72
N GLU A 97 -5.59 -2.84 -3.61
CA GLU A 97 -5.70 -2.76 -5.07
C GLU A 97 -6.89 -3.53 -5.64
N ASN A 98 -7.37 -4.56 -4.94
CA ASN A 98 -8.53 -5.37 -5.34
C ASN A 98 -9.84 -4.87 -4.71
N LEU A 99 -9.77 -3.83 -3.88
CA LEU A 99 -10.90 -3.29 -3.13
C LEU A 99 -11.18 -1.85 -3.55
N THR A 100 -12.42 -1.42 -3.33
CA THR A 100 -12.87 -0.03 -3.51
C THR A 100 -12.69 0.81 -2.24
N ASN A 101 -12.08 0.23 -1.19
CA ASN A 101 -11.67 0.92 0.02
C ASN A 101 -10.67 2.04 -0.32
N LYS A 102 -10.84 3.23 0.28
CA LYS A 102 -9.92 4.35 0.05
C LYS A 102 -8.59 4.20 0.78
N VAL A 103 -8.59 3.51 1.92
CA VAL A 103 -7.43 3.34 2.81
C VAL A 103 -7.47 1.95 3.44
N ARG A 104 -6.31 1.42 3.84
CA ARG A 104 -6.17 0.09 4.49
C ARG A 104 -6.86 -0.02 5.85
N GLY A 105 -7.20 1.10 6.50
CA GLY A 105 -7.81 1.10 7.83
C GLY A 105 -6.80 1.44 8.93
N HIS A 106 -6.86 0.74 10.06
CA HIS A 106 -5.97 0.96 11.22
C HIS A 106 -4.82 -0.05 11.24
N GLY A 107 -3.72 0.28 11.93
CA GLY A 107 -2.66 -0.69 12.24
C GLY A 107 -1.85 -1.13 11.02
N VAL A 108 -1.72 -0.28 10.01
CA VAL A 108 -1.03 -0.58 8.74
C VAL A 108 0.40 -1.06 8.98
N GLU A 109 1.05 -0.57 10.04
CA GLU A 109 2.40 -0.97 10.46
C GLU A 109 2.50 -2.44 10.91
N ARG A 110 1.38 -3.07 11.26
CA ARG A 110 1.25 -4.50 11.62
C ARG A 110 0.44 -5.29 10.59
N GLY A 111 0.31 -4.74 9.39
CA GLY A 111 -0.48 -5.34 8.32
C GLY A 111 0.14 -6.62 7.74
N ARG A 112 -0.44 -7.15 6.66
CA ARG A 112 0.13 -8.32 5.98
C ARG A 112 1.57 -8.03 5.56
N GLN A 113 2.44 -8.95 5.95
CA GLN A 113 3.84 -9.02 5.60
C GLN A 113 4.20 -10.51 5.46
N THR A 114 5.24 -10.85 4.72
CA THR A 114 5.79 -12.21 4.72
C THR A 114 6.40 -12.53 6.09
N ALA A 115 6.38 -13.79 6.52
CA ALA A 115 7.02 -14.19 7.77
C ALA A 115 8.51 -13.78 7.81
N ALA A 116 9.20 -13.88 6.67
CA ALA A 116 10.58 -13.41 6.55
C ALA A 116 10.72 -11.89 6.74
N GLN A 117 9.72 -11.07 6.37
CA GLN A 117 9.72 -9.63 6.67
C GLN A 117 9.55 -9.35 8.15
N VAL A 118 8.64 -10.06 8.82
CA VAL A 118 8.44 -9.93 10.27
C VAL A 118 9.70 -10.34 11.02
N GLU A 119 10.28 -11.49 10.66
CA GLU A 119 11.58 -11.94 11.20
C GLU A 119 12.67 -10.91 10.95
N ARG A 120 12.72 -10.29 9.78
CA ARG A 120 13.67 -9.21 9.51
C ARG A 120 13.41 -7.96 10.35
N LEU A 121 12.15 -7.58 10.55
CA LEU A 121 11.81 -6.38 11.33
C LEU A 121 12.25 -6.50 12.79
N TYR A 122 12.09 -7.68 13.38
CA TYR A 122 12.33 -7.92 14.80
C TYR A 122 13.64 -8.68 15.10
N GLY A 123 14.14 -9.46 14.14
CA GLY A 123 15.33 -10.31 14.27
C GLY A 123 16.55 -9.83 13.48
N SER A 124 16.45 -8.76 12.66
CA SER A 124 17.64 -8.18 12.03
C SER A 124 18.42 -7.30 12.99
N GLU A 125 19.74 -7.45 12.99
CA GLU A 125 20.60 -6.43 13.57
C GLU A 125 20.50 -5.14 12.73
N PRO A 126 20.15 -4.00 13.35
CA PRO A 126 20.05 -2.74 12.65
C PRO A 126 21.42 -2.34 12.11
N VAL A 127 21.43 -1.79 10.90
CA VAL A 127 22.63 -1.24 10.28
C VAL A 127 22.58 0.27 10.43
N ASP A 128 23.60 0.86 11.06
CA ASP A 128 23.71 2.30 11.11
C ASP A 128 24.11 2.83 9.73
N VAL A 129 23.36 3.82 9.24
CA VAL A 129 23.62 4.42 7.94
C VAL A 129 24.98 5.12 7.85
N SER A 130 25.58 5.49 8.98
CA SER A 130 26.93 6.07 9.03
C SER A 130 28.03 5.05 8.72
N ASP A 131 27.77 3.75 8.87
CA ASP A 131 28.71 2.68 8.54
C ASP A 131 28.69 2.31 7.04
N ILE A 132 27.69 2.81 6.31
CA ILE A 132 27.49 2.52 4.90
C ILE A 132 28.36 3.45 4.05
N LYS A 133 29.36 2.90 3.37
CA LYS A 133 30.26 3.64 2.48
C LYS A 133 29.71 3.85 1.06
N GLU A 134 28.67 3.10 0.71
CA GLU A 134 28.05 3.18 -0.61
C GLU A 134 27.18 4.44 -0.72
N SER A 135 27.19 5.08 -1.89
CA SER A 135 26.25 6.16 -2.19
C SER A 135 24.89 5.59 -2.58
N LEU A 136 23.92 5.76 -1.69
CA LEU A 136 22.58 5.20 -1.82
C LEU A 136 21.49 6.27 -1.90
N MET A 137 20.41 5.96 -2.60
CA MET A 137 19.17 6.72 -2.58
C MET A 137 18.05 5.87 -1.99
N LEU A 138 17.46 6.33 -0.89
CA LEU A 138 16.49 5.61 -0.07
C LEU A 138 15.09 6.12 -0.39
N PHE A 139 14.22 5.26 -0.87
CA PHE A 139 12.86 5.58 -1.28
C PHE A 139 11.86 4.96 -0.31
N PHE A 140 11.09 5.79 0.39
CA PHE A 140 10.14 5.34 1.41
C PHE A 140 8.78 5.09 0.76
N VAL A 141 8.36 3.83 0.73
CA VAL A 141 7.19 3.36 -0.02
C VAL A 141 6.07 2.86 0.88
N ASN A 142 6.06 3.23 2.16
CA ASN A 142 5.11 2.75 3.18
C ASN A 142 3.62 2.84 2.77
N GLN A 143 3.24 3.84 1.97
CA GLN A 143 1.85 4.02 1.55
C GLN A 143 1.46 3.21 0.31
N SER A 144 2.43 2.94 -0.58
CA SER A 144 2.17 2.28 -1.86
C SER A 144 2.58 0.81 -1.88
N TYR A 145 3.45 0.37 -0.97
CA TYR A 145 3.94 -0.99 -0.93
C TYR A 145 2.89 -1.98 -0.37
N SER A 146 2.89 -3.19 -0.91
CA SER A 146 2.15 -4.35 -0.40
C SER A 146 2.97 -5.62 -0.63
N PRO A 147 2.98 -6.61 0.28
CA PRO A 147 3.64 -7.90 0.01
C PRO A 147 2.89 -8.76 -1.03
N THR A 148 1.66 -8.39 -1.41
CA THR A 148 0.89 -9.05 -2.47
C THR A 148 1.30 -8.65 -3.87
N MET A 149 2.03 -7.54 -3.99
CA MET A 149 2.43 -6.99 -5.26
C MET A 149 3.41 -7.92 -5.98
N SER A 150 3.26 -7.96 -7.30
CA SER A 150 4.24 -8.54 -8.20
C SER A 150 5.56 -7.74 -8.16
N GLU A 151 6.66 -8.34 -8.63
CA GLU A 151 7.96 -7.66 -8.66
C GLU A 151 7.93 -6.36 -9.48
N ILE A 152 7.15 -6.32 -10.56
CA ILE A 152 7.03 -5.11 -11.39
C ILE A 152 6.28 -3.98 -10.67
N GLU A 153 5.27 -4.31 -9.86
CA GLU A 153 4.55 -3.32 -9.05
C GLU A 153 5.43 -2.79 -7.91
N VAL A 154 6.18 -3.68 -7.24
CA VAL A 154 7.14 -3.26 -6.20
C VAL A 154 8.23 -2.37 -6.82
N TYR A 155 8.73 -2.73 -7.99
CA TYR A 155 9.66 -1.89 -8.74
C TYR A 155 9.09 -0.49 -8.99
N ASP A 156 7.88 -0.41 -9.55
CA ASP A 156 7.21 0.86 -9.84
C ASP A 156 6.87 1.67 -8.57
N CYS A 157 6.67 1.03 -7.42
CA CYS A 157 6.60 1.73 -6.14
C CYS A 157 7.90 2.46 -5.79
N VAL A 158 9.05 1.82 -6.02
CA VAL A 158 10.36 2.34 -5.63
C VAL A 158 10.90 3.35 -6.63
N ARG A 159 10.67 3.15 -7.93
CA ARG A 159 11.29 3.98 -8.98
C ARG A 159 10.46 5.18 -9.43
N GLN A 160 9.19 5.28 -9.02
CA GLN A 160 8.26 6.33 -9.45
C GLN A 160 7.43 6.88 -8.27
N PHE A 161 6.87 8.08 -8.29
CA PHE A 161 7.18 9.25 -9.12
C PHE A 161 7.72 10.32 -8.17
N TRP A 162 9.02 10.58 -8.21
CA TRP A 162 9.69 11.36 -7.17
C TRP A 162 9.80 12.83 -7.56
N SER A 163 9.31 13.73 -6.71
CA SER A 163 9.41 15.18 -6.91
C SER A 163 10.71 15.74 -6.33
N GLY A 164 11.22 16.80 -6.94
CA GLY A 164 12.34 17.56 -6.36
C GLY A 164 13.69 16.84 -6.35
N VAL A 165 13.84 15.72 -7.09
CA VAL A 165 15.16 15.15 -7.35
C VAL A 165 15.98 16.22 -8.10
N GLY A 166 17.22 16.47 -7.70
CA GLY A 166 18.03 17.53 -8.30
C GLY A 166 18.70 17.05 -9.60
N THR A 167 18.90 17.94 -10.58
CA THR A 167 19.61 17.61 -11.84
C THR A 167 21.00 17.04 -11.57
N ALA A 168 21.74 17.60 -10.61
CA ALA A 168 23.05 17.10 -10.21
C ALA A 168 23.03 15.68 -9.63
N ARG A 169 21.88 15.20 -9.12
CA ARG A 169 21.74 13.83 -8.57
C ARG A 169 21.34 12.81 -9.63
N ARG A 170 20.84 13.28 -10.78
CA ARG A 170 20.38 12.45 -11.91
C ARG A 170 21.33 12.43 -13.10
N SER A 171 22.22 13.41 -13.18
CA SER A 171 23.16 13.55 -14.28
C SER A 171 24.41 12.74 -13.99
N ARG A 172 24.97 12.15 -15.04
CA ARG A 172 26.25 11.46 -14.94
C ARG A 172 27.40 12.47 -14.95
N ASP A 173 28.47 12.16 -14.25
CA ASP A 173 29.72 12.91 -14.33
C ASP A 173 30.46 12.64 -15.66
N GLU A 174 31.61 13.29 -15.84
CA GLU A 174 32.45 13.13 -17.05
C GLU A 174 32.93 11.69 -17.25
N SER A 175 32.99 10.89 -16.19
CA SER A 175 33.35 9.47 -16.22
C SER A 175 32.13 8.57 -16.39
N ASN A 176 30.97 9.13 -16.76
CA ASN A 176 29.71 8.43 -16.94
C ASN A 176 29.19 7.76 -15.66
N HIS A 177 29.47 8.29 -14.46
CA HIS A 177 28.96 7.76 -13.18
C HIS A 177 27.82 8.61 -12.62
N LEU A 178 26.81 7.94 -12.06
CA LEU A 178 25.78 8.61 -11.27
C LEU A 178 26.27 8.80 -9.83
N PRO A 179 25.97 9.95 -9.18
CA PRO A 179 26.35 10.17 -7.79
C PRO A 179 25.75 9.16 -6.81
N TYR A 180 24.55 8.65 -7.11
CA TYR A 180 23.87 7.62 -6.34
C TYR A 180 23.44 6.51 -7.31
N PRO A 181 24.28 5.50 -7.56
CA PRO A 181 24.00 4.45 -8.52
C PRO A 181 23.03 3.38 -7.98
N THR A 182 22.70 3.39 -6.70
CA THR A 182 21.88 2.34 -6.06
C THR A 182 20.68 2.94 -5.35
N ALA A 183 19.50 2.39 -5.63
CA ALA A 183 18.23 2.71 -5.01
C ALA A 183 17.82 1.63 -4.01
N LEU A 184 17.44 2.02 -2.79
CA LEU A 184 16.83 1.13 -1.81
C LEU A 184 15.37 1.49 -1.60
N GLY A 185 14.47 0.55 -1.82
CA GLY A 185 13.07 0.66 -1.42
C GLY A 185 12.91 0.31 0.05
N ILE A 186 12.32 1.22 0.84
CA ILE A 186 12.12 1.07 2.28
C ILE A 186 10.63 1.02 2.61
N ALA A 187 10.24 -0.03 3.31
CA ALA A 187 8.93 -0.14 3.94
C ALA A 187 9.11 -0.45 5.43
N ASP A 188 8.43 0.29 6.30
CA ASP A 188 8.45 0.10 7.77
C ASP A 188 9.88 0.05 8.37
N GLY A 189 10.78 0.87 7.82
CA GLY A 189 12.17 1.00 8.26
C GLY A 189 13.11 -0.11 7.75
N VAL A 190 12.60 -1.06 6.98
CA VAL A 190 13.35 -2.19 6.43
C VAL A 190 13.52 -2.03 4.92
N VAL A 191 14.71 -2.37 4.42
CA VAL A 191 14.98 -2.41 2.99
C VAL A 191 14.25 -3.61 2.37
N VAL A 192 13.23 -3.35 1.56
CA VAL A 192 12.45 -4.41 0.89
C VAL A 192 13.04 -4.83 -0.45
N ARG A 193 13.66 -3.91 -1.19
CA ARG A 193 14.31 -4.17 -2.49
C ARG A 193 15.48 -3.22 -2.69
N ALA A 194 16.46 -3.67 -3.45
CA ALA A 194 17.58 -2.86 -3.93
C ALA A 194 17.61 -2.90 -5.46
N TYR A 195 17.89 -1.77 -6.10
CA TYR A 195 18.01 -1.66 -7.55
C TYR A 195 19.25 -0.88 -7.92
N SER A 196 19.94 -1.29 -8.97
CA SER A 196 20.90 -0.41 -9.66
C SER A 196 20.12 0.61 -10.47
N ILE A 197 20.60 1.84 -10.51
CA ILE A 197 20.05 2.93 -11.31
C ILE A 197 20.87 3.02 -12.61
N ALA A 198 20.22 2.72 -13.72
CA ALA A 198 20.82 2.86 -15.05
C ALA A 198 20.62 4.29 -15.57
N GLU A 199 19.43 4.86 -15.48
CA GLU A 199 19.17 6.20 -16.03
C GLU A 199 17.93 6.83 -15.41
N TRP A 200 17.87 8.16 -15.46
CA TRP A 200 16.75 8.94 -14.97
C TRP A 200 15.94 9.53 -16.11
N PHE A 201 14.63 9.51 -15.97
CA PHE A 201 13.68 10.00 -16.95
C PHE A 201 12.65 10.93 -16.30
N PRO A 202 12.07 11.87 -17.07
CA PRO A 202 10.85 12.53 -16.65
C PRO A 202 9.76 11.50 -16.33
N ALA A 203 9.00 11.73 -15.26
CA ALA A 203 7.92 10.85 -14.83
C ALA A 203 6.91 10.58 -15.96
N GLY A 204 6.49 9.32 -16.11
CA GLY A 204 5.47 8.91 -17.08
C GLY A 204 5.99 8.74 -18.52
N THR A 205 7.31 8.70 -18.71
CA THR A 205 7.91 8.48 -20.04
C THR A 205 8.34 7.03 -20.27
N THR A 206 8.29 6.20 -19.23
CA THR A 206 8.58 4.76 -19.29
C THR A 206 7.32 3.92 -19.03
N LEU A 207 7.33 2.65 -19.45
CA LEU A 207 6.25 1.69 -19.18
C LEU A 207 6.06 1.53 -17.67
N SER A 208 4.83 1.67 -17.16
CA SER A 208 4.51 1.58 -15.74
C SER A 208 3.23 0.79 -15.54
N THR A 209 3.15 0.06 -14.44
CA THR A 209 1.92 -0.54 -13.90
C THR A 209 1.06 0.49 -13.16
N ARG A 210 1.64 1.65 -12.82
CA ARG A 210 0.95 2.76 -12.15
C ARG A 210 0.34 3.68 -13.20
N GLY A 211 -0.83 4.24 -12.89
CA GLY A 211 -1.53 5.17 -13.80
C GLY A 211 -0.70 6.41 -14.14
N GLN A 212 -1.02 7.05 -15.28
CA GLN A 212 -0.36 8.28 -15.70
C GLN A 212 -0.56 9.38 -14.65
N VAL A 213 0.53 10.02 -14.24
CA VAL A 213 0.48 11.20 -13.38
C VAL A 213 0.60 12.43 -14.27
N SER A 214 -0.45 13.26 -14.26
CA SER A 214 -0.41 14.60 -14.86
C SER A 214 0.09 15.60 -13.80
N GLY A 215 1.29 16.17 -13.99
CA GLY A 215 1.82 17.24 -13.14
C GLY A 215 3.35 17.35 -13.09
N ASP A 216 3.84 18.58 -12.89
CA ASP A 216 5.22 19.06 -13.07
C ASP A 216 6.37 18.24 -12.44
N ALA A 217 7.52 18.30 -13.12
CA ALA A 217 8.90 18.05 -12.68
C ALA A 217 9.15 16.85 -11.74
N ARG A 218 8.38 15.76 -11.89
CA ARG A 218 8.66 14.48 -11.25
C ARG A 218 9.58 13.64 -12.11
N TRP A 219 10.31 12.74 -11.45
CA TRP A 219 11.33 11.92 -12.07
C TRP A 219 11.15 10.46 -11.67
N GLU A 220 11.60 9.61 -12.56
CA GLU A 220 11.64 8.17 -12.38
C GLU A 220 12.98 7.65 -12.87
N PHE A 221 13.38 6.48 -12.38
CA PHE A 221 14.57 5.82 -12.88
C PHE A 221 14.25 4.49 -13.58
N VAL A 222 15.13 4.09 -14.49
CA VAL A 222 15.20 2.73 -15.01
C VAL A 222 16.42 2.05 -14.40
N GLY A 223 16.27 0.77 -14.07
CA GLY A 223 17.21 0.06 -13.22
C GLY A 223 16.99 -1.45 -13.20
N GLN A 224 17.91 -2.18 -12.57
CA GLN A 224 17.85 -3.63 -12.45
C GLN A 224 17.84 -4.06 -10.99
N LEU A 225 17.08 -5.10 -10.68
CA LEU A 225 17.01 -5.69 -9.33
C LEU A 225 18.39 -6.21 -8.91
N LEU A 226 18.79 -5.85 -7.69
CA LEU A 226 19.96 -6.39 -7.01
C LEU A 226 19.49 -7.40 -5.96
N SER A 227 19.31 -8.66 -6.38
CA SER A 227 18.76 -9.74 -5.54
C SER A 227 19.57 -9.98 -4.27
N ASP A 228 20.89 -9.87 -4.36
CA ASP A 228 21.83 -10.26 -3.30
C ASP A 228 22.47 -9.07 -2.59
N HIS A 229 21.85 -7.89 -2.70
CA HIS A 229 22.37 -6.70 -2.04
C HIS A 229 22.36 -6.88 -0.51
N PRO A 230 23.48 -6.63 0.20
CA PRO A 230 23.64 -7.02 1.62
C PRO A 230 22.70 -6.27 2.58
N LEU A 231 22.23 -5.08 2.17
CA LEU A 231 21.26 -4.31 2.93
C LEU A 231 19.82 -4.79 2.75
N VAL A 232 19.51 -5.63 1.75
CA VAL A 232 18.15 -6.15 1.56
C VAL A 232 17.76 -6.92 2.81
N GLY A 233 16.66 -6.47 3.41
CA GLY A 233 16.13 -7.06 4.62
C GLY A 233 16.75 -6.58 5.92
N LYS A 234 17.68 -5.63 5.89
CA LYS A 234 18.20 -4.96 7.09
C LYS A 234 17.32 -3.78 7.46
N ARG A 235 17.20 -3.52 8.76
CA ARG A 235 16.64 -2.27 9.29
C ARG A 235 17.71 -1.20 9.25
N LEU A 236 17.39 -0.03 8.69
CA LEU A 236 18.32 1.10 8.66
C LEU A 236 18.03 2.04 9.83
N VAL A 237 19.07 2.34 10.60
CA VAL A 237 19.03 3.28 11.72
C VAL A 237 20.08 4.38 11.54
N ARG A 238 19.92 5.48 12.27
CA ARG A 238 20.93 6.52 12.42
C ARG A 238 20.98 6.90 13.89
N ASP A 239 22.15 6.71 14.51
CA ASP A 239 22.37 7.00 15.93
C ASP A 239 21.34 6.25 16.82
N GLY A 240 21.05 4.99 16.47
CA GLY A 240 20.07 4.13 17.16
C GLY A 240 18.59 4.45 16.90
N SER A 241 18.28 5.47 16.09
CA SER A 241 16.91 5.83 15.71
C SER A 241 16.56 5.41 14.29
N GLU A 242 15.31 5.02 14.04
CA GLU A 242 14.85 4.66 12.70
C GLU A 242 15.04 5.82 11.70
N VAL A 243 15.56 5.50 10.50
CA VAL A 243 15.66 6.48 9.43
C VAL A 243 14.27 6.76 8.87
N LYS A 244 13.77 7.99 9.03
CA LYS A 244 12.43 8.40 8.56
C LYS A 244 12.47 9.10 7.22
N ALA A 245 11.41 8.97 6.43
CA ALA A 245 11.23 9.72 5.20
C ALA A 245 11.34 11.23 5.40
N THR A 246 11.79 11.95 4.37
CA THR A 246 11.63 13.41 4.29
C THR A 246 10.23 13.76 3.76
N GLN A 247 9.88 15.04 3.72
CA GLN A 247 8.65 15.49 3.04
C GLN A 247 8.58 15.07 1.56
N GLN A 248 9.73 14.84 0.92
CA GLN A 248 9.83 14.40 -0.48
C GLN A 248 9.72 12.87 -0.63
N GLY A 249 9.69 12.12 0.48
CA GLY A 249 9.55 10.67 0.47
C GLY A 249 10.83 9.88 0.16
N TYR A 250 11.98 10.54 0.03
CA TYR A 250 13.27 9.88 -0.16
C TYR A 250 14.41 10.57 0.60
N ARG A 251 15.56 9.90 0.69
CA ARG A 251 16.82 10.42 1.24
C ARG A 251 18.01 9.99 0.41
N TYR A 252 19.09 10.75 0.52
CA TYR A 252 20.40 10.34 0.04
C TYR A 252 21.25 9.92 1.23
N ILE A 253 22.03 8.86 1.08
CA ILE A 253 23.05 8.44 2.05
C ILE A 253 24.38 8.37 1.34
N ASN A 254 25.32 9.11 1.90
CA ASN A 254 26.79 9.05 1.80
C ASN A 254 27.29 10.22 2.66
#